data_AF-A0A7C1HAB9-F1
#
_entry.id   AF-A0A7C1HAB9-F1
#
_cell.length_a   1.000
_cell.length_b   1.000
_cell.length_c   1.000
_cell.angle_alpha   90.00
_cell.angle_beta   90.00
_cell.angle_gamma   90.00
#
_symmetry.space_group_name_H-M   'P 1'
#
loop_
_entity.id
_entity.type
_entity.pdbx_description
1 polymer ?
#
loop_
_entity_poly.entity_id
_entity_poly.type
_entity_poly.pdbx_seq_one_letter_code
_entity_poly.pdbx_strand_id
1 'polypeptide(L)'
;MDVPYIAILIIPTVNVDKSGVLITAGLVSSDPKDVTMAFNRGAGGAVEGQIAETYLLKSDGKNRLLSPSRETTFISLPSAVGVKKVTTFFQQPILDEQELDQLRTFADELVAKLSSAKAGKKQGPFDVELGFKDKSIWLFQVRPYVENKRVRLSAYLQSLDPEFNKKTMMDLNKKLAK
;
A
#
# COMPACT_ATOMS: atom_id res chain seq x y z
N MET A 1 -8.29 -21.80 32.12
CA MET A 1 -7.54 -21.38 30.91
C MET A 1 -8.46 -21.62 29.74
N ASP A 2 -8.87 -20.57 29.04
CA ASP A 2 -9.63 -20.74 27.81
C ASP A 2 -8.69 -21.22 26.71
N VAL A 3 -9.07 -22.32 26.05
CA VAL A 3 -8.35 -22.86 24.91
C VAL A 3 -8.74 -22.03 23.69
N PRO A 4 -7.78 -21.48 22.91
CA PRO A 4 -8.12 -20.70 21.72
C PRO A 4 -8.78 -21.59 20.67
N TYR A 5 -9.87 -21.08 20.06
CA TYR A 5 -10.51 -21.71 18.92
C TYR A 5 -9.92 -21.16 17.61
N ILE A 6 -9.69 -22.05 16.65
CA ILE A 6 -9.22 -21.68 15.31
C ILE A 6 -10.39 -21.86 14.34
N ALA A 7 -10.65 -20.83 13.54
CA ALA A 7 -11.55 -20.92 12.40
C ALA A 7 -10.73 -20.93 11.10
N ILE A 8 -11.08 -21.80 10.16
CA ILE A 8 -10.45 -21.90 8.85
C ILE A 8 -11.41 -21.31 7.80
N LEU A 9 -10.96 -20.28 7.10
CA LEU A 9 -11.68 -19.70 5.96
C LEU A 9 -11.14 -20.32 4.66
N ILE A 10 -12.03 -20.91 3.87
CA ILE A 10 -11.73 -21.43 2.53
C ILE A 10 -12.49 -20.57 1.53
N ILE A 11 -11.77 -19.86 0.66
CA ILE A 11 -12.32 -19.04 -0.42
C ILE A 11 -11.76 -19.47 -1.77
N PRO A 12 -12.52 -19.31 -2.87
CA PRO A 12 -11.98 -19.54 -4.21
C PRO A 12 -10.77 -18.67 -4.47
N THR A 13 -9.74 -19.27 -5.09
CA THR A 13 -8.56 -18.52 -5.51
C THR A 13 -8.85 -17.73 -6.80
N VAL A 14 -8.09 -16.65 -7.00
CA VAL A 14 -8.21 -15.78 -8.18
C VAL A 14 -6.82 -15.51 -8.72
N ASN A 15 -6.57 -15.89 -9.97
CA ASN A 15 -5.35 -15.52 -10.69
C ASN A 15 -5.44 -14.06 -11.12
N VAL A 16 -5.07 -13.16 -10.22
CA VAL A 16 -5.04 -11.72 -10.44
C VAL A 16 -3.79 -11.29 -11.20
N ASP A 17 -3.93 -10.25 -12.01
CA ASP A 17 -2.85 -9.65 -12.81
C ASP A 17 -1.86 -8.88 -11.91
N LYS A 18 -2.39 -8.29 -10.85
CA LYS A 18 -1.68 -7.49 -9.85
C LYS A 18 -2.45 -7.53 -8.53
N SER A 19 -1.74 -7.49 -7.41
CA SER A 19 -2.36 -7.42 -6.09
C SER A 19 -1.52 -6.60 -5.13
N GLY A 20 -2.14 -6.22 -4.03
CA GLY A 20 -1.50 -5.33 -3.08
C GLY A 20 -2.35 -5.02 -1.87
N VAL A 21 -1.86 -4.02 -1.15
CA VAL A 21 -2.47 -3.49 0.05
C VAL A 21 -2.87 -2.04 -0.19
N LEU A 22 -4.05 -1.68 0.28
CA LEU A 22 -4.56 -0.32 0.33
C LEU A 22 -4.91 0.03 1.78
N ILE A 23 -4.36 1.16 2.24
CA ILE A 23 -4.67 1.74 3.54
C ILE A 23 -5.49 3.00 3.31
N THR A 24 -6.68 3.08 3.88
CA THR A 24 -7.61 4.21 3.74
C THR A 24 -7.20 5.44 4.59
N ALA A 25 -5.89 5.70 4.63
CA ALA A 25 -5.25 6.84 5.27
C ALA A 25 -3.91 7.15 4.57
N GLY A 26 -3.53 8.43 4.54
CA GLY A 26 -2.25 8.89 4.04
C GLY A 26 -1.13 8.68 5.07
N LEU A 27 -0.34 7.61 4.94
CA LEU A 27 0.74 7.30 5.90
C LEU A 27 1.89 8.31 5.87
N VAL A 28 2.06 8.98 4.73
CA VAL A 28 3.08 10.01 4.48
C VAL A 28 2.44 11.38 4.18
N SER A 29 1.20 11.57 4.63
CA SER A 29 0.41 12.79 4.48
C SER A 29 -0.21 13.20 5.81
N SER A 30 -0.53 14.49 5.94
CA SER A 30 -1.31 15.01 7.07
C SER A 30 -2.81 14.99 6.81
N ASP A 31 -3.26 14.74 5.57
CA ASP A 31 -4.68 14.63 5.24
C ASP A 31 -5.18 13.20 5.52
N PRO A 32 -6.13 13.02 6.47
CA PRO A 32 -6.68 11.70 6.78
C PRO A 32 -7.54 11.10 5.65
N LYS A 33 -7.91 11.89 4.63
CA LYS A 33 -8.66 11.43 3.46
C LYS A 33 -7.77 10.93 2.33
N ASP A 34 -6.45 11.14 2.43
CA ASP A 34 -5.53 10.53 1.48
C ASP A 34 -5.51 9.01 1.65
N VAL A 35 -5.16 8.30 0.59
CA VAL A 35 -5.07 6.83 0.58
C VAL A 35 -3.64 6.43 0.26
N THR A 36 -3.09 5.47 0.99
CA THR A 36 -1.75 4.90 0.70
C THR A 36 -1.93 3.52 0.15
N MET A 37 -1.21 3.17 -0.90
CA MET A 37 -1.27 1.83 -1.47
C MET A 37 0.11 1.31 -1.85
N ALA A 38 0.25 -0.01 -1.89
CA ALA A 38 1.41 -0.72 -2.40
C ALA A 38 0.94 -1.92 -3.23
N PHE A 39 1.39 -2.03 -4.48
CA PHE A 39 0.98 -3.07 -5.42
C PHE A 39 2.19 -3.70 -6.14
N ASN A 40 2.04 -4.99 -6.47
CA ASN A 40 2.95 -5.73 -7.35
C ASN A 40 2.15 -6.58 -8.34
N ARG A 41 2.83 -7.11 -9.36
CA ARG A 41 2.23 -8.05 -10.31
C ARG A 41 1.87 -9.36 -9.62
N GLY A 42 0.87 -10.06 -10.15
CA GLY A 42 0.46 -11.39 -9.71
C GLY A 42 -0.23 -11.43 -8.35
N ALA A 43 -0.40 -12.67 -7.87
CA ALA A 43 -0.98 -12.96 -6.56
C ALA A 43 0.03 -12.77 -5.43
N GLY A 44 -0.45 -12.33 -4.25
CA GLY A 44 0.41 -12.09 -3.09
C GLY A 44 1.39 -10.93 -3.26
N GLY A 45 1.10 -9.99 -4.17
CA GLY A 45 1.86 -8.76 -4.33
C GLY A 45 1.82 -7.87 -3.08
N ALA A 46 2.93 -7.18 -2.84
CA ALA A 46 3.17 -6.25 -1.72
C ALA A 46 3.18 -6.90 -0.32
N VAL A 47 3.58 -8.16 -0.22
CA VAL A 47 3.95 -8.78 1.08
C VAL A 47 5.24 -8.18 1.65
N GLU A 48 5.49 -8.42 2.93
CA GLU A 48 6.68 -7.96 3.63
C GLU A 48 7.97 -8.35 2.90
N GLY A 49 8.87 -7.37 2.72
CA GLY A 49 10.15 -7.54 2.04
C GLY A 49 10.14 -7.35 0.53
N GLN A 50 8.97 -7.25 -0.11
CA GLN A 50 8.90 -6.92 -1.54
C GLN A 50 9.13 -5.43 -1.80
N ILE A 51 9.69 -5.12 -2.98
CA ILE A 51 9.89 -3.76 -3.48
C ILE A 51 8.70 -3.41 -4.37
N ALA A 52 7.57 -3.10 -3.73
CA ALA A 52 6.31 -2.77 -4.38
C ALA A 52 6.26 -1.37 -4.99
N GLU A 53 5.35 -1.19 -5.96
CA GLU A 53 4.96 0.13 -6.44
C GLU A 53 4.01 0.77 -5.43
N THR A 54 4.41 1.92 -4.90
CA THR A 54 3.71 2.59 -3.80
C THR A 54 3.25 3.97 -4.23
N TYR A 55 1.97 4.26 -4.01
CA TYR A 55 1.38 5.57 -4.28
C TYR A 55 0.77 6.18 -3.02
N LEU A 56 0.84 7.51 -2.94
CA LEU A 56 -0.08 8.32 -2.16
C LEU A 56 -1.13 8.90 -3.10
N LEU A 57 -2.37 8.50 -2.90
CA LEU A 57 -3.54 9.00 -3.59
C LEU A 57 -4.14 10.15 -2.79
N LYS A 58 -3.92 11.38 -3.24
CA LYS A 58 -4.39 12.58 -2.54
C LYS A 58 -5.88 12.85 -2.73
N SER A 59 -6.54 13.32 -1.68
CA SER A 59 -7.97 13.67 -1.67
C SER A 59 -8.36 14.71 -2.74
N ASP A 60 -7.40 15.53 -3.19
CA ASP A 60 -7.53 16.50 -4.28
C ASP A 60 -7.49 15.88 -5.70
N GLY A 61 -7.47 14.56 -5.79
CA GLY A 61 -7.42 13.81 -7.05
C GLY A 61 -6.01 13.57 -7.60
N LYS A 62 -4.96 14.15 -6.99
CA LYS A 62 -3.58 13.94 -7.47
C LYS A 62 -3.03 12.60 -7.01
N ASN A 63 -2.22 12.00 -7.88
CA ASN A 63 -1.51 10.75 -7.60
C ASN A 63 -0.02 11.07 -7.41
N ARG A 64 0.55 10.71 -6.26
CA ARG A 64 1.99 10.87 -5.98
C ARG A 64 2.63 9.50 -5.89
N LEU A 65 3.41 9.13 -6.91
CA LEU A 65 4.28 7.95 -6.86
C LEU A 65 5.33 8.16 -5.76
N LEU A 66 5.38 7.25 -4.79
CA LEU A 66 6.37 7.27 -3.70
C LEU A 66 7.57 6.38 -4.04
N SER A 67 7.31 5.20 -4.61
CA SER A 67 8.36 4.27 -5.05
C SER A 67 7.83 3.43 -6.22
N PRO A 68 8.60 3.24 -7.30
CA PRO A 68 8.26 2.25 -8.32
C PRO A 68 8.53 0.82 -7.83
N SER A 69 7.84 -0.16 -8.39
CA SER A 69 8.15 -1.58 -8.17
C SER A 69 9.51 -1.93 -8.76
N ARG A 70 10.27 -2.78 -8.05
CA ARG A 70 11.54 -3.35 -8.53
C ARG A 70 11.58 -4.88 -8.42
N GLU A 71 10.43 -5.52 -8.31
CA GLU A 71 10.32 -6.97 -8.34
C GLU A 71 10.62 -7.51 -9.74
N THR A 72 11.61 -8.39 -9.86
CA THR A 72 11.95 -9.07 -11.12
C THR A 72 11.07 -10.28 -11.41
N THR A 73 10.25 -10.70 -10.44
CA THR A 73 9.40 -11.88 -10.56
C THR A 73 8.10 -11.72 -9.79
N PHE A 74 7.06 -12.43 -10.21
CA PHE A 74 5.77 -12.49 -9.51
C PHE A 74 5.19 -13.90 -9.49
N ILE A 75 4.17 -14.12 -8.65
CA ILE A 75 3.44 -15.39 -8.57
C ILE A 75 2.19 -15.33 -9.45
N SER A 76 2.03 -16.32 -10.33
CA SER A 76 0.81 -16.58 -11.08
C SER A 76 0.19 -17.88 -10.63
N LEU A 77 -1.14 -17.94 -10.67
CA LEU A 77 -1.97 -19.08 -10.31
C LEU A 77 -2.61 -19.64 -11.58
N PRO A 78 -1.88 -20.43 -12.38
CA PRO A 78 -2.42 -20.98 -13.63
C PRO A 78 -3.68 -21.83 -13.35
N SER A 79 -4.48 -22.08 -14.39
CA SER A 79 -5.66 -22.96 -14.28
C SER A 79 -5.31 -24.42 -13.97
N ALA A 80 -4.06 -24.83 -14.26
CA ALA A 80 -3.49 -26.08 -13.78
C ALA A 80 -3.13 -26.00 -12.28
N VAL A 81 -2.96 -27.14 -11.63
CA VAL A 81 -2.64 -27.20 -10.20
C VAL A 81 -1.31 -26.49 -9.89
N GLY A 82 -1.29 -25.67 -8.85
CA GLY A 82 -0.09 -25.13 -8.22
C GLY A 82 0.13 -23.62 -8.42
N VAL A 83 1.36 -23.19 -8.11
CA VAL A 83 1.81 -21.79 -8.24
C VAL A 83 3.00 -21.73 -9.19
N LYS A 84 3.09 -20.67 -9.99
CA LYS A 84 4.22 -20.45 -10.90
C LYS A 84 4.87 -19.10 -10.62
N LYS A 85 6.21 -19.11 -10.51
CA LYS A 85 7.01 -17.89 -10.50
C LYS A 85 7.30 -17.45 -11.94
N VAL A 86 6.96 -16.21 -12.27
CA VAL A 86 7.08 -15.64 -13.62
C VAL A 86 8.01 -14.44 -13.57
N THR A 87 8.92 -14.31 -14.53
CA THR A 87 9.82 -13.15 -14.66
C THR A 87 9.08 -11.95 -15.23
N THR A 88 9.38 -10.75 -14.72
CA THR A 88 8.85 -9.48 -15.21
C THR A 88 9.96 -8.44 -15.38
N PHE A 89 9.64 -7.37 -16.09
CA PHE A 89 10.53 -6.24 -16.34
C PHE A 89 9.92 -4.92 -15.83
N PHE A 90 10.73 -3.86 -15.79
CA PHE A 90 10.40 -2.55 -15.22
C PHE A 90 9.90 -1.53 -16.25
N GLN A 91 9.33 -2.00 -17.36
CA GLN A 91 9.04 -1.15 -18.52
C GLN A 91 7.77 -0.30 -18.34
N GLN A 92 6.87 -0.72 -17.46
CA GLN A 92 5.58 -0.08 -17.24
C GLN A 92 5.25 -0.07 -15.74
N PRO A 93 4.52 0.97 -15.26
CA PRO A 93 3.91 0.97 -13.94
C PRO A 93 3.07 -0.29 -13.70
N ILE A 94 2.90 -0.65 -12.43
CA ILE A 94 2.04 -1.77 -12.04
C ILE A 94 0.58 -1.37 -12.24
N LEU A 95 0.21 -0.17 -11.78
CA LEU A 95 -1.14 0.37 -11.89
C LEU A 95 -1.23 1.45 -12.99
N ASP A 96 -2.32 1.41 -13.76
CA ASP A 96 -2.66 2.48 -14.70
C ASP A 96 -3.51 3.59 -14.02
N GLU A 97 -3.68 4.73 -14.69
CA GLU A 97 -4.42 5.86 -14.12
C GLU A 97 -5.87 5.51 -13.79
N GLN A 98 -6.52 4.70 -14.62
CA GLN A 98 -7.90 4.27 -14.41
C GLN A 98 -8.02 3.39 -13.17
N GLU A 99 -7.07 2.49 -12.95
CA GLU A 99 -7.01 1.63 -11.76
C GLU A 99 -6.74 2.45 -10.49
N LEU A 100 -5.88 3.47 -10.55
CA LEU A 100 -5.64 4.38 -9.42
C LEU A 100 -6.92 5.14 -9.03
N ASP A 101 -7.69 5.60 -10.01
CA ASP A 101 -8.99 6.25 -9.76
C ASP A 101 -10.03 5.27 -9.21
N GLN A 102 -10.09 4.04 -9.74
CA GLN A 102 -10.96 3.00 -9.20
C GLN A 102 -10.63 2.68 -7.73
N LEU A 103 -9.35 2.59 -7.38
CA LEU A 103 -8.91 2.35 -6.01
C LEU A 103 -9.30 3.48 -5.06
N ARG A 104 -9.25 4.73 -5.54
CA ARG A 104 -9.70 5.90 -4.78
C ARG A 104 -11.19 5.82 -4.48
N THR A 105 -12.02 5.63 -5.51
CA THR A 105 -13.47 5.50 -5.34
C THR A 105 -13.83 4.31 -4.46
N PHE A 106 -13.17 3.18 -4.65
CA PHE A 106 -13.35 1.98 -3.83
C PHE A 106 -13.04 2.25 -2.34
N ALA A 107 -11.95 2.96 -2.04
CA ALA A 107 -11.59 3.30 -0.66
C ALA A 107 -12.67 4.15 0.02
N ASP A 108 -13.19 5.17 -0.67
CA ASP A 108 -14.26 6.03 -0.15
C ASP A 108 -15.55 5.23 0.11
N GLU A 109 -15.96 4.40 -0.84
CA GLU A 109 -17.13 3.55 -0.70
C GLU A 109 -16.99 2.53 0.44
N LEU A 110 -15.80 1.94 0.59
CA LEU A 110 -15.52 0.98 1.64
C LEU A 110 -15.65 1.62 3.02
N VAL A 111 -15.02 2.79 3.20
CA VAL A 111 -15.11 3.54 4.46
C VAL A 111 -16.55 3.92 4.77
N ALA A 112 -17.32 4.39 3.78
CA ALA A 112 -18.73 4.72 3.95
C ALA A 112 -19.55 3.50 4.39
N LYS A 113 -19.45 2.38 3.66
CA LYS A 113 -20.19 1.13 3.94
C LYS A 113 -19.86 0.55 5.32
N LEU A 114 -18.59 0.52 5.70
CA LEU A 114 -18.17 -0.05 6.99
C LEU A 114 -18.44 0.86 8.18
N SER A 115 -18.45 2.18 7.97
CA SER A 115 -18.79 3.15 9.00
C SER A 115 -20.29 3.16 9.29
N SER A 116 -21.15 2.96 8.28
CA SER A 116 -22.60 2.86 8.48
C SER A 116 -23.04 1.54 9.13
N ALA A 117 -22.26 0.47 8.97
CA ALA A 117 -22.61 -0.87 9.45
C ALA A 117 -22.39 -1.11 10.96
N LYS A 118 -21.67 -0.23 11.68
CA LYS A 118 -21.32 -0.46 13.09
C LYS A 118 -21.91 0.59 14.05
N ALA A 119 -22.85 0.14 14.87
CA ALA A 119 -23.25 0.79 16.13
C ALA A 119 -22.11 0.77 17.16
N GLY A 120 -21.09 1.62 16.98
CA GLY A 120 -20.22 2.07 18.09
C GLY A 120 -18.76 1.59 18.12
N LYS A 121 -18.17 0.94 17.11
CA LYS A 121 -16.73 0.60 17.13
C LYS A 121 -15.99 0.81 15.79
N LYS A 122 -15.17 1.89 15.80
CA LYS A 122 -14.09 2.33 14.88
C LYS A 122 -14.47 2.59 13.40
N GLN A 123 -14.46 3.87 13.01
CA GLN A 123 -14.72 4.45 11.67
C GLN A 123 -13.53 4.34 10.68
N GLY A 124 -12.67 3.33 10.85
CA GLY A 124 -11.40 3.25 10.12
C GLY A 124 -10.27 4.04 10.80
N PRO A 125 -9.11 4.21 10.12
CA PRO A 125 -8.81 3.71 8.78
C PRO A 125 -8.81 2.17 8.68
N PHE A 126 -8.87 1.67 7.46
CA PHE A 126 -8.86 0.25 7.13
C PHE A 126 -7.60 -0.09 6.34
N ASP A 127 -7.14 -1.31 6.55
CA ASP A 127 -6.09 -1.97 5.78
C ASP A 127 -6.77 -3.08 4.95
N VAL A 128 -6.54 -3.03 3.65
CA VAL A 128 -7.31 -3.76 2.65
C VAL A 128 -6.38 -4.53 1.76
N GLU A 129 -6.58 -5.85 1.68
CA GLU A 129 -5.90 -6.71 0.73
C GLU A 129 -6.83 -6.97 -0.46
N LEU A 130 -6.33 -6.68 -1.66
CA LEU A 130 -7.10 -6.75 -2.89
C LEU A 130 -6.19 -6.99 -4.11
N GLY A 131 -6.79 -7.29 -5.25
CA GLY A 131 -6.10 -7.36 -6.53
C GLY A 131 -6.97 -6.96 -7.70
N PHE A 132 -6.38 -6.89 -8.89
CA PHE A 132 -7.08 -6.68 -10.13
C PHE A 132 -7.01 -7.93 -10.99
N LYS A 133 -8.14 -8.28 -11.59
CA LYS A 133 -8.20 -9.22 -12.71
C LYS A 133 -9.07 -8.59 -13.77
N ASP A 134 -8.57 -8.50 -15.00
CA ASP A 134 -9.30 -7.91 -16.12
C ASP A 134 -9.86 -6.52 -15.78
N LYS A 135 -9.01 -5.66 -15.18
CA LYS A 135 -9.34 -4.29 -14.71
C LYS A 135 -10.46 -4.19 -13.67
N SER A 136 -10.82 -5.30 -13.02
CA SER A 136 -11.84 -5.32 -11.97
C SER A 136 -11.20 -5.63 -10.61
N ILE A 137 -11.63 -4.91 -9.57
CA ILE A 137 -11.16 -5.11 -8.20
C ILE A 137 -11.72 -6.42 -7.62
N TRP A 138 -10.84 -7.21 -7.02
CA TRP A 138 -11.14 -8.40 -6.22
C TRP A 138 -10.69 -8.15 -4.78
N LEU A 139 -11.65 -8.10 -3.87
CA LEU A 139 -11.39 -7.91 -2.44
C LEU A 139 -11.08 -9.25 -1.76
N PHE A 140 -9.98 -9.32 -1.02
CA PHE A 140 -9.57 -10.53 -0.30
C PHE A 140 -9.83 -10.40 1.19
N GLN A 141 -9.41 -9.29 1.79
CA GLN A 141 -9.55 -9.06 3.22
C GLN A 141 -9.65 -7.57 3.53
N VAL A 142 -10.42 -7.24 4.56
CA VAL A 142 -10.44 -5.90 5.16
C VAL A 142 -10.27 -6.03 6.66
N ARG A 143 -9.38 -5.23 7.24
CA ARG A 143 -9.16 -5.16 8.69
C ARG A 143 -9.06 -3.70 9.16
N PRO A 144 -9.45 -3.38 10.41
CA PRO A 144 -9.15 -2.07 10.97
C PRO A 144 -7.63 -1.85 11.00
N TYR A 145 -7.17 -0.72 10.47
CA TYR A 145 -5.78 -0.32 10.55
C TYR A 145 -5.53 0.28 11.94
N VAL A 146 -4.63 -0.33 12.69
CA VAL A 146 -4.23 0.14 14.03
C VAL A 146 -2.82 0.68 13.93
N GLU A 147 -2.72 1.99 13.83
CA GLU A 147 -1.41 2.64 13.79
C GLU A 147 -0.78 2.73 15.18
N ASN A 148 0.50 2.41 15.28
CA ASN A 148 1.26 2.62 16.51
C ASN A 148 1.66 4.10 16.64
N LYS A 149 0.78 4.90 17.26
CA LYS A 149 0.98 6.34 17.50
C LYS A 149 2.30 6.69 18.20
N ARG A 150 2.95 5.74 18.89
CA ARG A 150 4.23 5.95 19.59
C ARG A 150 5.42 6.10 18.64
N VAL A 151 5.36 5.51 17.44
CA VAL A 151 6.50 5.49 16.50
C VAL A 151 6.68 6.84 15.79
N ARG A 152 5.58 7.55 15.49
CA ARG A 152 5.64 8.90 14.86
C ARG A 152 6.22 10.00 15.77
N LEU A 153 6.25 9.77 17.07
CA LEU A 153 6.75 10.71 18.08
C LEU A 153 7.99 10.19 18.79
N SER A 154 8.68 9.21 18.21
CA SER A 154 9.94 8.72 18.75
C SER A 154 10.92 9.88 18.84
N ALA A 155 11.07 10.43 20.05
CA ALA A 155 12.10 11.44 20.36
C ALA A 155 13.49 10.92 19.99
N TYR A 156 13.67 9.59 19.97
CA TYR A 156 14.88 8.94 19.48
C TYR A 156 15.09 9.16 17.97
N LEU A 157 14.07 8.98 17.13
CA LEU A 157 14.19 9.26 15.69
C LEU A 157 14.41 10.76 15.43
N GLN A 158 13.73 11.63 16.18
CA GLN A 158 13.96 13.08 16.10
C GLN A 158 15.37 13.46 16.58
N SER A 159 15.95 12.74 17.54
CA SER A 159 17.32 12.96 18.01
C SER A 159 18.40 12.49 17.03
N LEU A 160 18.03 11.66 16.04
CA LEU A 160 18.92 11.22 14.97
C LEU A 160 18.91 12.17 13.76
N ASP A 161 17.94 13.10 13.69
CA ASP A 161 17.95 14.15 12.67
C ASP A 161 19.04 15.19 13.02
N PRO A 162 20.08 15.35 12.18
CA PRO A 162 21.10 16.36 12.42
C PRO A 162 20.50 17.77 12.26
N GLU A 163 20.79 18.66 13.20
CA GLU A 163 20.43 20.08 13.07
C GLU A 163 21.23 20.71 11.91
N PHE A 164 20.59 20.84 10.75
CA PHE A 164 21.20 21.53 9.62
C PHE A 164 21.14 23.04 9.82
N ASN A 165 22.31 23.68 9.86
CA ASN A 165 22.40 25.13 9.78
C ASN A 165 21.95 25.60 8.39
N LYS A 166 20.72 26.12 8.30
CA LYS A 166 20.10 26.62 7.06
C LYS A 166 20.85 27.80 6.41
N LYS A 167 21.88 28.35 7.06
CA LYS A 167 22.73 29.43 6.51
C LYS A 167 23.97 28.92 5.78
N THR A 168 24.20 27.61 5.72
CA THR A 168 25.33 27.06 4.97
C THR A 168 25.04 27.15 3.47
N MET A 169 25.46 28.26 2.85
CA MET A 169 25.46 28.42 1.39
C MET A 169 26.67 27.66 0.83
N MET A 170 26.40 26.61 0.03
CA MET A 170 27.43 25.87 -0.68
C MET A 170 27.59 26.47 -2.07
N ASP A 171 28.79 27.00 -2.37
CA ASP A 171 29.13 27.47 -3.71
C ASP A 171 29.36 26.26 -4.63
N LEU A 172 28.43 26.03 -5.56
CA LEU A 172 28.46 24.92 -6.52
C LEU A 172 29.62 25.01 -7.51
N ASN A 173 30.27 26.16 -7.63
CA ASN A 173 31.43 26.36 -8.51
C ASN A 173 32.76 26.17 -7.79
N LYS A 174 32.75 25.99 -6.47
CA LYS A 174 33.96 25.75 -5.72
C LYS A 174 34.44 24.32 -5.94
N LYS A 175 35.52 24.16 -6.72
CA LYS A 175 36.21 22.87 -6.82
C LYS A 175 36.62 22.41 -5.43
N LEU A 176 36.18 21.21 -5.06
CA LEU A 176 36.62 20.53 -3.84
C LEU A 176 38.13 20.31 -3.96
N ALA A 177 38.88 20.84 -3.00
CA ALA A 177 40.32 20.55 -2.91
C ALA A 177 40.48 19.04 -2.67
N LYS A 178 41.45 18.45 -3.37
CA LYS A 178 41.72 17.01 -3.38
C LYS A 178 42.30 16.55 -2.05
#